data_AF-A0A1J4STS6-F1
#
_entry.id   AF-A0A1J4STS6-F1
#
_cell.length_a   1.000
_cell.length_b   1.000
_cell.length_c   1.000
_cell.angle_alpha   90.00
_cell.angle_beta   90.00
_cell.angle_gamma   90.00
#
_symmetry.space_group_name_H-M   'P 1'
#
loop_
_entity.id
_entity.type
_entity.pdbx_description
1 polymer ?
#
loop_
_entity_poly.entity_id
_entity_poly.type
_entity_poly.pdbx_seq_one_letter_code
_entity_poly.pdbx_strand_id
1 'polypeptide(L)'
;MSDGTFIVDCPCCKARIECDRKTGKVQRHWEKPQLKEGADPMQEALKKIKDDKSRLDSYFSNAGKSMEEKKKELDEAFEKEKKRIKDSGDTSRPINPMDLD
;
A
#
# COMPACT_ATOMS: atom_id res chain seq x y z
N MET A 1 41.33 26.09 -6.52
CA MET A 1 40.32 26.70 -7.42
C MET A 1 39.08 25.82 -7.34
N SER A 2 37.98 26.32 -6.77
CA SER A 2 36.80 25.53 -6.40
C SER A 2 36.04 24.99 -7.62
N ASP A 3 36.08 23.66 -7.80
CA ASP A 3 35.22 22.89 -8.71
C ASP A 3 33.79 22.87 -8.17
N GLY A 4 33.03 23.94 -8.44
CA GLY A 4 31.62 24.05 -8.04
C GLY A 4 30.72 24.28 -9.24
N THR A 5 29.51 23.73 -9.21
CA THR A 5 28.41 24.12 -10.09
C THR A 5 27.69 25.32 -9.50
N PHE A 6 27.06 26.14 -10.34
CA PHE A 6 26.13 27.18 -9.89
C PHE A 6 24.78 26.98 -10.53
N ILE A 7 23.74 27.38 -9.80
CA ILE A 7 22.36 27.20 -10.22
C ILE A 7 21.81 28.55 -10.69
N VAL A 8 21.28 28.59 -11.91
CA VAL A 8 20.69 29.78 -12.53
C VAL A 8 19.30 29.46 -13.05
N ASP A 9 18.38 30.42 -12.92
CA ASP A 9 17.04 30.28 -13.47
C ASP A 9 17.02 30.81 -14.91
N CYS A 10 16.47 30.01 -15.83
CA CYS A 10 16.38 30.40 -17.23
C CYS A 10 15.37 31.54 -17.42
N PRO A 11 15.73 32.67 -18.06
CA PRO A 11 14.81 33.78 -18.29
C PRO A 11 13.68 33.43 -19.28
N CYS A 12 13.84 32.40 -20.11
CA CYS A 12 12.84 31.98 -21.09
C CYS A 12 11.77 31.06 -20.49
N CYS A 13 12.18 30.00 -19.79
CA CYS A 13 11.27 28.96 -19.31
C CYS A 13 11.15 28.87 -17.77
N LYS A 14 11.86 29.73 -17.01
CA LYS A 14 11.95 29.70 -15.54
C LYS A 14 12.40 28.35 -14.96
N ALA A 15 12.99 27.49 -15.79
CA ALA A 15 13.54 26.23 -15.39
C ALA A 15 14.87 26.45 -14.66
N ARG A 16 15.19 25.53 -13.74
CA ARG A 16 16.39 25.62 -12.92
C ARG A 16 17.52 24.90 -13.62
N ILE A 17 18.57 25.63 -13.98
CA ILE A 17 19.70 25.12 -14.76
C ILE A 17 20.92 25.02 -13.86
N GLU A 18 21.56 23.86 -13.87
CA GLU A 18 22.86 23.65 -13.23
C GLU A 18 23.97 23.81 -14.28
N CYS A 19 24.82 24.81 -14.07
CA CYS A 19 25.92 25.15 -14.96
C CYS A 19 27.28 24.87 -14.30
N ASP A 20 28.20 24.34 -15.09
CA ASP A 20 29.61 24.18 -14.70
C ASP A 20 30.31 25.55 -14.68
N ARG A 21 31.02 25.85 -13.59
CA ARG A 21 31.62 27.18 -13.38
C ARG A 21 32.84 27.48 -14.24
N LYS A 22 33.57 26.45 -14.71
CA LYS A 22 34.79 26.64 -15.52
C LYS A 22 34.47 26.74 -17.01
N THR A 23 33.50 25.96 -17.47
CA THR A 23 33.20 25.81 -18.91
C THR A 23 31.92 26.51 -19.34
N GLY A 24 31.05 26.90 -18.40
CA GLY A 24 29.74 27.47 -18.70
C GLY A 24 28.77 26.49 -19.34
N LYS A 25 29.11 25.19 -19.40
CA LYS A 25 28.26 24.16 -19.97
C LYS A 25 27.10 23.83 -19.01
N VAL A 26 25.92 23.66 -19.59
CA VAL A 26 24.74 23.17 -18.87
C VAL A 26 24.93 21.68 -18.60
N GLN A 27 24.94 21.30 -17.32
CA GLN A 27 25.01 19.91 -16.90
C GLN A 27 23.61 19.32 -16.73
N ARG A 28 22.67 20.08 -16.18
CA ARG A 28 21.30 19.63 -15.91
C ARG A 28 20.28 20.74 -16.10
N HIS A 29 19.11 20.36 -16.62
CA HIS A 29 17.94 21.20 -16.80
C HIS A 29 16.78 20.58 -16.01
N TRP A 30 16.33 21.27 -14.97
CA TRP A 30 15.21 20.84 -14.14
C TRP A 30 13.96 21.61 -14.52
N GLU A 31 12.93 20.90 -14.98
CA GLU A 31 11.62 21.50 -15.20
C GLU A 31 11.08 22.07 -13.88
N LYS A 32 10.47 23.24 -13.95
CA LYS A 32 9.85 23.85 -12.78
C LYS A 32 8.72 22.92 -12.32
N PRO A 33 8.70 22.46 -11.05
CA PRO A 33 7.55 21.76 -10.53
C PRO A 33 6.35 22.71 -10.65
N GLN A 34 5.36 22.28 -11.43
CA GLN A 34 4.11 22.99 -11.61
C GLN A 34 3.36 22.95 -10.27
N LEU A 35 3.67 23.90 -9.38
CA LEU A 35 2.80 24.18 -8.24
C LEU A 35 1.49 24.65 -8.85
N LYS A 36 0.43 23.83 -8.77
CA LYS A 36 -0.90 24.24 -9.21
C LYS A 36 -1.29 25.48 -8.41
N GLU A 37 -1.23 26.64 -9.04
CA GLU A 37 -1.66 27.91 -8.44
C GLU A 37 -3.15 27.78 -8.10
N GLY A 38 -3.48 27.79 -6.80
CA GLY A 38 -4.86 27.86 -6.30
C GLY A 38 -5.40 26.63 -5.55
N ALA A 39 -4.64 25.54 -5.42
CA ALA A 39 -5.00 24.45 -4.50
C ALA A 39 -4.22 24.62 -3.19
N ASP A 40 -4.92 24.90 -2.09
CA ASP A 40 -4.31 24.95 -0.76
C ASP A 40 -3.70 23.57 -0.46
N PRO A 41 -2.36 23.41 -0.41
CA PRO A 41 -1.70 22.10 -0.34
C PRO A 41 -2.17 21.30 0.87
N MET A 42 -2.57 22.01 1.93
CA MET A 42 -3.11 21.43 3.14
C MET A 42 -4.48 20.79 2.93
N GLN A 43 -5.38 21.42 2.16
CA GLN A 43 -6.69 20.84 1.87
C GLN A 43 -6.60 19.61 0.97
N GLU A 44 -5.70 19.62 -0.01
CA GLU A 44 -5.48 18.45 -0.87
C GLU A 44 -4.85 17.28 -0.09
N ALA A 45 -3.91 17.59 0.81
CA ALA A 45 -3.34 16.59 1.72
C ALA A 45 -4.41 15.99 2.65
N LEU A 46 -5.29 16.81 3.23
CA LEU A 46 -6.39 16.34 4.09
C LEU A 46 -7.39 15.45 3.33
N LYS A 47 -7.71 15.78 2.06
CA LYS A 47 -8.54 14.92 1.20
C LYS A 47 -7.87 13.57 0.95
N LYS A 48 -6.59 13.56 0.57
CA LYS A 48 -5.83 12.32 0.37
C LYS A 48 -5.80 11.45 1.63
N ILE A 49 -5.57 12.03 2.79
CA ILE A 49 -5.59 11.30 4.08
C ILE A 49 -6.97 10.67 4.34
N LYS A 50 -8.06 11.39 4.04
CA LYS A 50 -9.42 10.87 4.22
C LYS A 50 -9.72 9.73 3.25
N ASP A 51 -9.28 9.84 2.00
CA ASP A 51 -9.45 8.81 0.97
C ASP A 51 -8.60 7.57 1.27
N ASP A 52 -7.38 7.74 1.77
CA ASP A 52 -6.55 6.62 2.21
C ASP A 52 -7.14 5.91 3.43
N LYS A 53 -7.72 6.67 4.38
CA LYS A 53 -8.41 6.09 5.54
C LYS A 53 -9.63 5.26 5.14
N SER A 54 -10.46 5.75 4.22
CA SER A 54 -11.64 5.00 3.75
C SER A 54 -11.24 3.74 2.99
N ARG A 55 -10.19 3.82 2.18
CA ARG A 55 -9.62 2.66 1.49
C ARG A 55 -9.13 1.61 2.49
N LEU A 56 -8.33 2.00 3.48
CA LEU A 56 -7.83 1.08 4.51
C LEU A 56 -8.99 0.42 5.28
N ASP A 57 -9.98 1.21 5.70
CA ASP A 57 -11.14 0.69 6.43
C ASP A 57 -11.91 -0.37 5.63
N SER A 58 -12.09 -0.15 4.32
CA SER A 58 -12.70 -1.14 3.42
C SER A 58 -11.90 -2.45 3.33
N TYR A 59 -10.57 -2.36 3.30
CA TYR A 59 -9.70 -3.55 3.27
C TYR A 59 -9.80 -4.34 4.57
N PHE A 60 -9.74 -3.65 5.72
CA PHE A 60 -9.86 -4.30 7.03
C PHE A 60 -11.24 -4.90 7.27
N SER A 61 -12.32 -4.20 6.88
CA SER A 61 -13.69 -4.71 7.01
C SER A 61 -13.89 -5.99 6.19
N ASN A 62 -13.41 -6.02 4.94
CA ASN A 62 -13.54 -7.19 4.08
C ASN A 62 -12.69 -8.37 4.59
N ALA A 63 -11.47 -8.11 5.06
CA ALA A 63 -10.62 -9.14 5.65
C ALA A 63 -11.22 -9.73 6.93
N GLY A 64 -11.80 -8.88 7.80
CA GLY A 64 -12.48 -9.31 9.01
C GLY A 64 -13.67 -10.22 8.73
N LYS A 65 -14.52 -9.83 7.77
CA LYS A 65 -15.68 -10.63 7.34
C LYS A 65 -15.28 -12.00 6.79
N SER A 66 -14.26 -12.05 5.93
CA SER A 66 -13.78 -13.32 5.37
C SER A 66 -13.25 -14.28 6.46
N MET A 67 -12.58 -13.75 7.48
CA MET A 67 -12.10 -14.56 8.60
C MET A 67 -13.23 -15.09 9.47
N GLU A 68 -14.26 -14.27 9.70
CA GLU A 68 -15.45 -14.67 10.47
C GLU A 68 -16.29 -15.72 9.71
N GLU A 69 -16.47 -15.56 8.40
CA GLU A 69 -17.13 -16.55 7.54
C GLU A 69 -16.40 -17.90 7.57
N LYS A 70 -15.08 -17.91 7.37
CA LYS A 70 -14.27 -19.14 7.46
C LYS A 70 -14.41 -19.80 8.84
N LYS A 71 -14.37 -19.02 9.91
CA LYS A 71 -14.54 -19.57 11.26
C LYS A 71 -15.90 -20.25 11.41
N LYS A 72 -16.96 -19.60 10.93
CA LYS A 72 -18.31 -20.17 10.96
C LYS A 72 -18.43 -21.46 10.14
N GLU A 73 -17.86 -21.49 8.94
CA GLU A 73 -17.82 -22.70 8.10
C GLU A 73 -17.09 -23.86 8.79
N LEU A 74 -15.94 -23.57 9.41
CA LEU A 74 -15.18 -24.57 10.17
C LEU A 74 -15.98 -25.09 11.38
N ASP A 75 -16.63 -24.20 12.15
CA ASP A 75 -17.44 -24.56 13.31
C ASP A 75 -18.65 -25.41 12.88
N GLU A 76 -19.31 -25.08 11.77
CA GLU A 76 -20.42 -25.86 11.20
C GLU A 76 -19.96 -27.25 10.73
N ALA A 77 -18.81 -27.34 10.06
CA ALA A 77 -18.22 -28.61 9.64
C ALA A 77 -17.86 -29.48 10.85
N PHE A 78 -17.29 -28.88 11.89
CA PHE A 78 -16.94 -29.56 13.14
C PHE A 78 -18.18 -30.11 13.87
N GLU A 79 -19.22 -29.30 14.04
CA GLU A 79 -20.45 -29.75 14.69
C GLU A 79 -21.19 -30.82 13.86
N LYS A 80 -21.14 -30.75 12.53
CA LYS A 80 -21.69 -31.78 11.65
C LYS A 80 -20.96 -33.11 11.81
N GLU A 81 -19.63 -33.08 11.84
CA GLU A 81 -18.82 -34.28 12.01
C GLU A 81 -18.96 -34.87 13.41
N LYS A 82 -19.03 -34.03 14.44
CA LYS A 82 -19.32 -34.42 15.82
C LYS A 82 -20.69 -35.08 15.96
N LYS A 83 -21.71 -34.62 15.24
CA LYS A 83 -23.02 -35.29 15.16
C LYS A 83 -22.90 -36.64 14.45
N ARG A 84 -22.23 -36.70 13.30
CA ARG A 84 -21.98 -37.95 12.55
C ARG A 84 -21.32 -39.02 13.44
N ILE A 85 -20.29 -38.64 14.19
CA ILE A 85 -19.57 -39.55 15.11
C ILE A 85 -20.49 -40.03 16.25
N LYS A 86 -21.28 -39.13 16.85
CA LYS A 86 -22.26 -39.51 17.89
C LYS A 86 -23.33 -40.47 17.37
N ASP A 87 -23.83 -40.24 16.16
CA ASP A 87 -24.90 -41.05 15.57
C ASP A 87 -24.38 -42.41 15.04
N SER A 88 -23.13 -42.48 14.57
CA SER A 88 -22.50 -43.70 14.06
C SER A 88 -21.79 -44.54 15.13
N GLY A 89 -21.52 -43.97 16.31
CA GLY A 89 -20.82 -44.66 17.39
C GLY A 89 -19.35 -44.98 17.08
N ASP A 90 -18.77 -44.35 16.06
CA ASP A 90 -17.40 -44.59 15.62
C ASP A 90 -16.42 -44.00 16.64
N THR A 91 -15.69 -44.88 17.33
CA THR A 91 -14.69 -44.52 18.36
C THR A 91 -13.26 -44.56 17.83
N SER A 92 -13.10 -44.70 16.51
CA SER A 92 -11.78 -44.67 15.88
C SER A 92 -11.13 -43.28 16.02
N ARG A 93 -9.83 -43.28 16.31
CA ARG A 93 -9.06 -42.04 16.47
C ARG A 93 -8.93 -41.37 15.09
N PRO A 94 -9.16 -40.04 14.96
CA PRO A 94 -8.95 -39.34 13.71
C PRO A 94 -7.53 -39.58 13.19
N ILE A 95 -7.40 -39.86 11.89
CA ILE A 95 -6.10 -40.05 11.25
C ILE A 95 -5.37 -38.70 11.27
N ASN A 96 -4.18 -38.69 11.86
CA ASN A 96 -3.34 -37.51 11.91
C ASN A 96 -2.82 -37.20 10.50
N PRO A 97 -3.06 -36.00 9.96
CA PRO A 97 -2.64 -35.64 8.60
C PRO A 97 -1.11 -35.61 8.43
N MET A 98 -0.34 -35.56 9.52
CA MET A 98 1.12 -35.67 9.48
C MET A 98 1.62 -37.13 9.40
N ASP A 99 0.75 -38.11 9.64
CA ASP A 99 1.05 -39.55 9.50
C ASP A 99 0.62 -40.10 8.12
N LEU A 100 0.11 -39.23 7.24
CA LEU A 100 -0.24 -39.51 5.84
C LEU A 100 0.88 -38.96 4.94
N ASP A 101 2.01 -39.68 4.88
CA ASP A 101 3.10 -39.44 3.90
C ASP A 101 2.70 -39.99 2.52
#